data_AF-A0A9W6KV23-F1
#
_entry.id   AF-A0A9W6KV23-F1
#
_cell.length_a   1.000
_cell.length_b   1.000
_cell.length_c   1.000
_cell.angle_alpha   90.00
_cell.angle_beta   90.00
_cell.angle_gamma   90.00
#
_symmetry.space_group_name_H-M   'P 1'
#
loop_
_entity.id
_entity.type
_entity.pdbx_description
1 polymer ?
#
loop_
_entity_poly.entity_id
_entity_poly.type
_entity_poly.pdbx_seq_one_letter_code
_entity_poly.pdbx_strand_id
1 'polypeptide(L)'
;MNVASPSRLLGRVLCPICLQWIHWSKAQRVEVDMETQQHRPFRPRGADETKEAFAERRLGAQRSCTLMRDGMATTHYLPDRYGDYGDPIVIGLVGHRAAGKTLLLAAMVEALRNNLELADLGLRVERLDEAIEHNYMTRYVEPFCHRREQLPLTQISPIAFSYVAKVYSAHARRDFAVAFFDVAGEQLRRRRSGDRFLDTSFLSAVNALIFVIDPEKALPSALGEPATVYGDPAFNAVMDRLVEVRGEKGTQFLPIPAAMVVAKSDLLAPRRPEVAKWLDRDDNTRLQTVAEESEEVYEFLANNGAERFLPPVNRVSDVSLHYASAAGVAPRDGHFPAEGFGPRRVLRPLLSLFAMTGVLDRAVLGDR
;
A
#
# COMPACT_ATOMS: atom_id res chain seq x y z
N MET A 1 -0.81 -23.55 -8.45
CA MET A 1 -1.59 -23.46 -9.71
C MET A 1 -2.07 -22.04 -9.86
N ASN A 2 -1.60 -21.33 -10.89
CA ASN A 2 -2.00 -19.95 -11.17
C ASN A 2 -3.44 -19.96 -11.67
N VAL A 3 -4.40 -19.56 -10.84
CA VAL A 3 -5.71 -19.15 -11.34
C VAL A 3 -5.46 -17.88 -12.13
N ALA A 4 -5.33 -18.01 -13.45
CA ALA A 4 -5.31 -16.85 -14.32
C ALA A 4 -6.56 -16.03 -14.02
N SER A 5 -6.35 -14.84 -13.47
CA SER A 5 -7.44 -13.92 -13.16
C SER A 5 -8.26 -13.68 -14.45
N PRO A 6 -9.60 -13.82 -14.40
CA PRO A 6 -10.47 -13.84 -15.58
C PRO A 6 -10.48 -12.54 -16.41
N SER A 7 -9.82 -11.49 -15.93
CA SER A 7 -9.66 -10.19 -16.57
C SER A 7 -8.73 -10.19 -17.79
N ARG A 8 -7.75 -11.10 -17.88
CA ARG A 8 -6.78 -11.15 -18.99
C ARG A 8 -7.45 -11.37 -20.36
N LEU A 9 -8.66 -11.94 -20.38
CA LEU A 9 -9.34 -12.34 -21.62
C LEU A 9 -10.26 -11.24 -22.22
N LEU A 10 -10.49 -10.11 -21.56
CA LEU A 10 -11.52 -9.13 -22.00
C LEU A 10 -11.09 -7.66 -22.12
N GLY A 11 -9.82 -7.32 -21.85
CA GLY A 11 -9.37 -5.92 -21.84
C GLY A 11 -10.17 -5.07 -20.83
N ARG A 12 -10.62 -5.70 -19.74
CA ARG A 12 -11.41 -5.10 -18.68
C ARG A 12 -10.56 -4.93 -17.44
N VAL A 13 -10.73 -3.80 -16.76
CA VAL A 13 -10.00 -3.44 -15.55
C VAL A 13 -11.00 -3.04 -14.48
N LEU A 14 -10.85 -3.58 -13.27
CA LEU A 14 -11.71 -3.24 -12.16
C LEU A 14 -11.38 -1.82 -11.66
N CYS A 15 -12.38 -0.95 -11.55
CA CYS A 15 -12.21 0.33 -10.87
C CYS A 15 -12.01 0.08 -9.36
N PRO A 16 -10.90 0.49 -8.76
CA PRO A 16 -10.67 0.26 -7.34
C PRO A 16 -11.58 1.12 -6.43
N ILE A 17 -12.28 2.10 -6.99
CA ILE A 17 -13.13 3.05 -6.24
C ILE A 17 -14.60 2.58 -6.22
N CYS A 18 -15.20 2.25 -7.37
CA CYS A 18 -16.60 1.78 -7.45
C CYS A 18 -16.79 0.29 -7.74
N LEU A 19 -15.72 -0.49 -7.95
CA LEU A 19 -15.78 -1.92 -8.30
C LEU A 19 -16.48 -2.24 -9.63
N GLN A 20 -16.65 -1.25 -10.51
CA GLN A 20 -17.15 -1.49 -11.86
C GLN A 20 -16.02 -1.98 -12.76
N TRP A 21 -16.34 -2.96 -13.61
CA TRP A 21 -15.43 -3.38 -14.68
C TRP A 21 -15.48 -2.36 -15.82
N ILE A 22 -14.34 -1.75 -16.11
CA ILE A 22 -14.16 -0.78 -17.17
C ILE A 22 -13.62 -1.49 -18.40
N HIS A 23 -14.23 -1.33 -19.57
CA HIS A 23 -13.59 -1.68 -20.84
C HIS A 23 -12.45 -0.69 -21.10
N TRP A 24 -11.23 -1.06 -20.70
CA TRP A 24 -10.14 -0.11 -20.55
C TRP A 24 -9.85 0.62 -21.86
N SER A 25 -9.72 -0.11 -22.96
CA SER A 25 -9.45 0.45 -24.30
C SER A 25 -10.55 1.38 -24.84
N LYS A 26 -11.77 1.32 -24.29
CA LYS A 26 -12.92 2.16 -24.68
C LYS A 26 -13.20 3.30 -23.69
N ALA A 27 -12.56 3.29 -22.53
CA ALA A 27 -12.76 4.33 -21.52
C ALA A 27 -12.26 5.68 -22.06
N GLN A 28 -13.04 6.73 -21.80
CA GLN A 28 -12.72 8.06 -22.30
C GLN A 28 -11.49 8.58 -21.56
N ARG A 29 -10.47 8.96 -22.32
CA ARG A 29 -9.30 9.67 -21.81
C ARG A 29 -9.65 11.15 -21.62
N VAL A 30 -9.23 11.70 -20.48
CA VAL A 30 -9.42 13.09 -20.10
C VAL A 30 -8.11 13.70 -19.61
N GLU A 31 -8.01 15.01 -19.68
CA GLU A 31 -7.01 15.82 -18.98
C GLU A 31 -7.70 16.77 -18.02
N VAL A 32 -6.99 17.15 -16.96
CA VAL A 32 -7.44 18.19 -16.03
C VAL A 32 -6.98 19.54 -16.57
N ASP A 33 -7.92 20.45 -16.75
CA ASP A 33 -7.65 21.84 -17.06
C ASP A 33 -7.12 22.55 -15.80
N MET A 34 -5.90 23.08 -15.86
CA MET A 34 -5.23 23.62 -14.68
C MET A 34 -5.90 24.88 -14.13
N GLU A 35 -6.56 25.68 -14.96
CA GLU A 35 -7.21 26.93 -14.55
C GLU A 35 -8.58 26.65 -13.93
N THR A 36 -9.37 25.80 -14.57
CA THR A 36 -10.76 25.54 -14.16
C THR A 36 -10.90 24.33 -13.24
N GLN A 37 -9.85 23.50 -13.11
CA GLN A 37 -9.87 22.19 -12.43
C GLN A 37 -10.92 21.23 -13.01
N GLN A 38 -11.39 21.47 -14.23
CA GLN A 38 -12.38 20.64 -14.90
C GLN A 38 -11.72 19.56 -15.76
N HIS A 39 -12.39 18.41 -15.87
CA HIS A 39 -11.92 17.32 -16.73
C HIS A 39 -12.48 17.53 -18.14
N ARG A 40 -11.59 17.57 -19.14
CA ARG A 40 -11.96 17.71 -20.55
C ARG A 40 -11.43 16.54 -21.37
N PRO A 41 -12.06 16.18 -22.50
CA PRO A 41 -11.59 15.08 -23.34
C PRO A 41 -10.14 15.29 -23.78
N PHE A 42 -9.29 14.29 -23.58
CA PHE A 42 -7.90 14.33 -24.03
C PHE A 42 -7.85 14.18 -25.54
N ARG A 43 -7.38 15.22 -26.23
CA ARG A 43 -7.26 15.26 -27.69
C ARG A 43 -5.87 15.77 -28.09
N PRO A 44 -5.37 15.41 -29.28
CA PRO A 44 -4.22 16.08 -29.84
C PRO A 44 -4.48 17.59 -29.96
N ARG A 45 -3.48 18.42 -29.67
CA ARG A 45 -3.60 19.89 -29.66
C ARG A 45 -3.54 20.52 -31.07
N GLY A 46 -3.17 19.76 -32.09
CA GLY A 46 -3.09 20.22 -33.48
C GLY A 46 -2.09 19.40 -34.29
N ALA A 47 -1.87 19.79 -35.54
CA ALA A 47 -0.92 19.12 -36.43
C ALA A 47 0.55 19.30 -35.99
N ASP A 48 0.85 20.37 -35.25
CA ASP A 48 2.21 20.72 -34.81
C ASP A 48 2.61 20.06 -33.48
N GLU A 49 1.73 19.27 -32.84
CA GLU A 49 2.06 18.56 -31.62
C GLU A 49 3.03 17.41 -31.92
N THR A 50 4.24 17.47 -31.35
CA THR A 50 5.22 16.41 -31.49
C THR A 50 4.78 15.15 -30.74
N LYS A 51 5.32 13.98 -31.13
CA LYS A 51 5.03 12.71 -30.45
C LYS A 51 5.46 12.75 -28.99
N GLU A 52 6.58 13.42 -28.72
CA GLU A 52 7.16 13.59 -27.39
C GLU A 52 6.26 14.46 -26.51
N ALA A 53 5.77 15.58 -27.05
CA ALA A 53 4.85 16.46 -26.32
C ALA A 53 3.52 15.75 -26.02
N PHE A 54 2.98 14.98 -26.98
CA PHE A 54 1.78 14.17 -26.76
C PHE A 54 2.01 13.10 -25.68
N ALA A 55 3.15 12.41 -25.70
CA ALA A 55 3.50 11.38 -24.73
C ALA A 55 3.67 11.96 -23.32
N GLU A 56 4.30 13.13 -23.19
CA GLU A 56 4.49 13.81 -21.90
C GLU A 56 3.14 14.18 -21.29
N ARG A 57 2.26 14.87 -22.05
CA ARG A 57 0.91 15.22 -21.55
C ARG A 57 0.09 14.01 -21.15
N ARG A 58 0.32 12.87 -21.80
CA ARG A 58 -0.38 11.62 -21.48
C ARG A 58 0.00 11.07 -20.10
N LEU A 59 1.16 11.45 -19.52
CA LEU A 59 1.55 11.07 -18.15
C LEU A 59 0.66 11.68 -17.07
N GLY A 60 0.07 12.85 -17.33
CA GLY A 60 -0.93 13.49 -16.46
C GLY A 60 -2.39 13.24 -16.90
N ALA A 61 -2.61 12.42 -17.93
CA ALA A 61 -3.94 12.09 -18.41
C ALA A 61 -4.59 11.01 -17.55
N GLN A 62 -5.92 11.00 -17.54
CA GLN A 62 -6.73 10.06 -16.79
C GLN A 62 -7.74 9.37 -17.69
N ARG A 63 -8.32 8.27 -17.23
CA ARG A 63 -9.48 7.62 -17.85
C ARG A 63 -10.68 7.67 -16.92
N SER A 64 -11.83 8.01 -17.50
CA SER A 64 -13.08 8.09 -16.76
C SER A 64 -13.72 6.72 -16.59
N CYS A 65 -14.26 6.51 -15.40
CA CYS A 65 -15.14 5.42 -15.03
C CYS A 65 -16.44 6.02 -14.52
N THR A 66 -17.48 6.04 -15.36
CA THR A 66 -18.78 6.59 -15.00
C THR A 66 -19.69 5.47 -14.53
N LEU A 67 -20.13 5.56 -13.27
CA LEU A 67 -21.17 4.73 -12.69
C LEU A 67 -22.48 5.52 -12.69
N MET A 68 -23.53 4.92 -13.25
CA MET A 68 -24.90 5.43 -13.12
C MET A 68 -25.58 4.68 -11.98
N ARG A 69 -26.03 5.40 -10.94
CA ARG A 69 -26.75 4.81 -9.81
C ARG A 69 -27.84 5.76 -9.33
N ASP A 70 -29.05 5.24 -9.14
CA ASP A 70 -30.20 6.00 -8.62
C ASP A 70 -30.47 7.32 -9.39
N GLY A 71 -30.21 7.31 -10.70
CA GLY A 71 -30.36 8.49 -11.58
C GLY A 71 -29.24 9.53 -11.49
N MET A 72 -28.22 9.32 -10.64
CA MET A 72 -27.04 10.17 -10.55
C MET A 72 -25.82 9.50 -11.21
N ALA A 73 -25.04 10.30 -11.95
CA ALA A 73 -23.78 9.89 -12.54
C ALA A 73 -22.63 10.24 -11.58
N THR A 74 -21.89 9.24 -11.13
CA THR A 74 -20.62 9.44 -10.42
C THR A 74 -19.47 9.04 -11.35
N THR A 75 -18.55 9.97 -11.62
CA THR A 75 -17.37 9.69 -12.46
C THR A 75 -16.12 9.62 -11.60
N HIS A 76 -15.40 8.53 -11.74
CA HIS A 76 -14.08 8.33 -11.16
C HIS A 76 -13.01 8.51 -12.23
N TYR A 77 -11.87 9.07 -11.85
CA TYR A 77 -10.74 9.26 -12.75
C TYR A 77 -9.58 8.40 -12.28
N LEU A 78 -9.12 7.51 -13.16
CA LEU A 78 -8.01 6.61 -12.91
C LEU A 78 -6.82 7.03 -13.78
N PRO A 79 -5.56 6.80 -13.36
CA PRO A 79 -4.40 7.06 -14.21
C PRO A 79 -4.54 6.43 -15.59
N ASP A 80 -4.18 7.15 -16.66
CA ASP A 80 -4.43 6.69 -18.03
C ASP A 80 -3.86 5.31 -18.36
N ARG A 81 -2.74 4.96 -17.71
CA ARG A 81 -2.01 3.71 -17.93
C ARG A 81 -2.30 2.64 -16.87
N TYR A 82 -3.19 2.90 -15.91
CA TYR A 82 -3.49 1.98 -14.80
C TYR A 82 -3.86 0.57 -15.28
N GLY A 83 -4.69 0.47 -16.31
CA GLY A 83 -5.13 -0.79 -16.90
C GLY A 83 -4.34 -1.27 -18.12
N ASP A 84 -3.26 -0.58 -18.50
CA ASP A 84 -2.49 -0.94 -19.70
C ASP A 84 -1.59 -2.19 -19.46
N TYR A 85 -1.43 -2.60 -18.19
CA TYR A 85 -0.51 -3.64 -17.75
C TYR A 85 -1.23 -4.87 -17.16
N GLY A 86 -2.42 -5.19 -17.67
CA GLY A 86 -3.25 -6.28 -17.13
C GLY A 86 -3.81 -5.92 -15.75
N ASP A 87 -3.93 -6.91 -14.86
CA ASP A 87 -4.46 -6.67 -13.52
C ASP A 87 -3.50 -5.82 -12.68
N PRO A 88 -3.98 -4.68 -12.15
CA PRO A 88 -3.24 -3.88 -11.19
C PRO A 88 -3.10 -4.60 -9.86
N ILE A 89 -1.98 -4.36 -9.18
CA ILE A 89 -1.80 -4.73 -7.78
C ILE A 89 -2.29 -3.56 -6.94
N VAL A 90 -3.29 -3.81 -6.10
CA VAL A 90 -3.95 -2.81 -5.27
C VAL A 90 -3.67 -3.16 -3.82
N ILE A 91 -2.80 -2.37 -3.21
CA ILE A 91 -2.30 -2.56 -1.85
C ILE A 91 -3.04 -1.63 -0.90
N GLY A 92 -3.75 -2.21 0.08
CA GLY A 92 -4.38 -1.45 1.16
C GLY A 92 -3.49 -1.41 2.39
N LEU A 93 -3.20 -0.21 2.91
CA LEU A 93 -2.55 -0.04 4.22
C LEU A 93 -3.63 0.03 5.30
N VAL A 94 -3.54 -0.82 6.30
CA VAL A 94 -4.54 -1.01 7.36
C VAL A 94 -3.91 -0.82 8.72
N GLY A 95 -4.55 -0.03 9.56
CA GLY A 95 -4.16 0.14 10.95
C GLY A 95 -4.73 1.39 11.57
N HIS A 96 -4.57 1.52 12.88
CA HIS A 96 -5.13 2.61 13.65
C HIS A 96 -4.60 3.96 13.17
N ARG A 97 -5.30 5.04 13.55
CA ARG A 97 -4.81 6.40 13.34
C ARG A 97 -3.47 6.56 14.09
N ALA A 98 -2.52 7.24 13.47
CA ALA A 98 -1.16 7.42 14.00
C ALA A 98 -0.29 6.14 14.11
N ALA A 99 -0.72 4.99 13.58
CA ALA A 99 0.10 3.78 13.54
C ALA A 99 1.36 3.90 12.65
N GLY A 100 1.49 4.99 11.88
CA GLY A 100 2.65 5.24 11.02
C GLY A 100 2.45 4.86 9.55
N LYS A 101 1.23 4.52 9.09
CA LYS A 101 0.96 4.13 7.69
C LYS A 101 1.50 5.11 6.65
N THR A 102 1.17 6.40 6.77
CA THR A 102 1.59 7.43 5.82
C THR A 102 3.12 7.62 5.81
N LEU A 103 3.77 7.59 6.98
CA LEU A 103 5.23 7.67 7.09
C LEU A 103 5.90 6.43 6.51
N LEU A 104 5.35 5.25 6.79
CA LEU A 104 5.82 3.98 6.23
C LEU A 104 5.73 3.99 4.70
N LEU A 105 4.59 4.42 4.14
CA LEU A 105 4.42 4.51 2.69
C LEU A 105 5.37 5.54 2.07
N ALA A 106 5.57 6.71 2.71
CA ALA A 106 6.49 7.72 2.21
C ALA A 106 7.93 7.19 2.16
N ALA A 107 8.37 6.51 3.23
CA ALA A 107 9.67 5.85 3.27
C ALA A 107 9.79 4.71 2.23
N MET A 108 8.74 3.91 2.03
CA MET A 108 8.71 2.87 0.99
C MET A 108 8.84 3.47 -0.40
N VAL A 109 8.08 4.54 -0.72
CA VAL A 109 8.13 5.20 -2.03
C VAL A 109 9.51 5.80 -2.29
N GLU A 110 10.09 6.46 -1.30
CA GLU A 110 11.44 7.02 -1.40
C GLU A 110 12.48 5.91 -1.65
N ALA A 111 12.41 4.83 -0.87
CA ALA A 111 13.31 3.69 -1.05
C ALA A 111 13.07 2.96 -2.38
N LEU A 112 11.85 2.88 -2.90
CA LEU A 112 11.57 2.30 -4.22
C LEU A 112 12.20 3.10 -5.36
N ARG A 113 12.28 4.42 -5.23
CA ARG A 113 12.81 5.31 -6.27
C ARG A 113 14.33 5.37 -6.26
N ASN A 114 14.94 5.26 -5.08
CA ASN A 114 16.36 5.51 -4.89
C ASN A 114 17.21 4.26 -4.61
N ASN A 115 16.62 3.06 -4.54
CA ASN A 115 17.37 1.84 -4.24
C ASN A 115 17.84 1.12 -5.51
N LEU A 116 19.15 1.20 -5.78
CA LEU A 116 19.82 0.52 -6.89
C LEU A 116 19.75 -1.00 -6.80
N GLU A 117 19.68 -1.57 -5.59
CA GLU A 117 19.59 -3.03 -5.36
C GLU A 117 18.28 -3.64 -5.86
N LEU A 118 17.27 -2.84 -6.18
CA LEU A 118 16.05 -3.33 -6.81
C LEU A 118 16.33 -3.93 -8.20
N ALA A 119 17.35 -3.42 -8.90
CA ALA A 119 17.78 -3.98 -10.17
C ALA A 119 18.32 -5.41 -10.03
N ASP A 120 18.97 -5.73 -8.90
CA ASP A 120 19.48 -7.08 -8.61
C ASP A 120 18.33 -8.07 -8.35
N LEU A 121 17.19 -7.58 -7.88
CA LEU A 121 15.93 -8.34 -7.80
C LEU A 121 15.16 -8.37 -9.13
N GLY A 122 15.71 -7.78 -10.20
CA GLY A 122 15.06 -7.70 -11.50
C GLY A 122 13.86 -6.76 -11.54
N LEU A 123 13.81 -5.76 -10.64
CA LEU A 123 12.76 -4.76 -10.57
C LEU A 123 13.23 -3.42 -11.14
N ARG A 124 12.32 -2.74 -11.84
CA ARG A 124 12.49 -1.33 -12.22
C ARG A 124 11.19 -0.60 -11.94
N VAL A 125 11.31 0.48 -11.17
CA VAL A 125 10.17 1.30 -10.76
C VAL A 125 10.16 2.59 -11.56
N GLU A 126 9.02 2.91 -12.15
CA GLU A 126 8.79 4.14 -12.90
C GLU A 126 7.51 4.81 -12.43
N ARG A 127 7.42 6.11 -12.66
CA ARG A 127 6.18 6.84 -12.47
C ARG A 127 5.08 6.36 -13.41
N LEU A 128 3.92 6.05 -12.86
CA LEU A 128 2.74 5.73 -13.65
C LEU A 128 1.99 7.00 -14.07
N ASP A 129 1.83 7.93 -13.14
CA ASP A 129 1.03 9.16 -13.23
C ASP A 129 1.82 10.33 -12.62
N GLU A 130 2.00 11.40 -13.39
CA GLU A 130 2.84 12.54 -12.99
C GLU A 130 2.18 13.37 -11.88
N ALA A 131 0.87 13.60 -11.96
CA ALA A 131 0.16 14.43 -10.99
C ALA A 131 0.07 13.75 -9.63
N ILE A 132 -0.21 12.44 -9.60
CA ILE A 132 -0.23 11.67 -8.35
C ILE A 132 1.17 11.60 -7.74
N GLU A 133 2.21 11.33 -8.55
CA GLU A 133 3.58 11.31 -8.04
C GLU A 133 3.99 12.67 -7.48
N HIS A 134 3.83 13.75 -8.24
CA HIS A 134 4.21 15.09 -7.81
C HIS A 134 3.50 15.49 -6.51
N ASN A 135 2.19 15.27 -6.43
CA ASN A 135 1.42 15.57 -5.22
C ASN A 135 1.89 14.76 -4.02
N TYR A 136 2.20 13.47 -4.20
CA TYR A 136 2.67 12.62 -3.12
C TYR A 136 4.07 13.02 -2.65
N MET A 137 4.97 13.31 -3.58
CA MET A 137 6.34 13.76 -3.28
C MET A 137 6.31 15.06 -2.49
N THR A 138 5.63 16.09 -3.00
CA THR A 138 5.58 17.42 -2.37
C THR A 138 4.89 17.39 -1.01
N ARG A 139 3.86 16.55 -0.84
CA ARG A 139 3.05 16.53 0.39
C ARG A 139 3.63 15.65 1.49
N TYR A 140 4.33 14.58 1.13
CA TYR A 140 4.72 13.55 2.09
C TYR A 140 6.21 13.23 2.04
N VAL A 141 6.76 12.87 0.88
CA VAL A 141 8.16 12.41 0.80
C VAL A 141 9.14 13.55 1.06
N GLU A 142 8.99 14.70 0.41
CA GLU A 142 9.90 15.83 0.58
C GLU A 142 9.90 16.37 2.03
N PRO A 143 8.73 16.69 2.64
CA PRO A 143 8.70 17.11 4.05
C PRO A 143 9.30 16.07 5.00
N PHE A 144 8.97 14.79 4.83
CA PHE A 144 9.39 13.74 5.76
C PHE A 144 10.83 13.29 5.53
N CYS A 145 11.14 12.76 4.35
CA CYS A 145 12.39 12.10 4.05
C CYS A 145 13.57 13.08 3.89
N HIS A 146 13.32 14.29 3.41
CA HIS A 146 14.38 15.27 3.15
C HIS A 146 14.42 16.40 4.18
N ARG A 147 13.26 16.92 4.59
CA ARG A 147 13.19 18.01 5.58
C ARG A 147 13.02 17.55 7.03
N ARG A 148 12.85 16.24 7.27
CA ARG A 148 12.69 15.64 8.60
C ARG A 148 11.51 16.22 9.37
N GLU A 149 10.46 16.63 8.68
CA GLU A 149 9.25 17.16 9.31
C GLU A 149 8.34 16.03 9.77
N GLN A 150 7.74 16.21 10.94
CA GLN A 150 6.64 15.37 11.37
C GLN A 150 5.41 15.70 10.52
N LEU A 151 4.93 14.73 9.76
CA LEU A 151 3.73 14.91 8.95
C LEU A 151 2.49 15.07 9.85
N PRO A 152 1.54 15.95 9.47
CA PRO A 152 0.27 16.06 10.16
C PRO A 152 -0.50 14.74 10.05
N LEU A 153 -1.38 14.48 11.03
CA LEU A 153 -2.25 13.32 10.99
C LEU A 153 -3.06 13.30 9.70
N THR A 154 -3.09 12.14 9.04
CA THR A 154 -3.84 11.90 7.81
C THR A 154 -5.30 12.30 8.02
N GLN A 155 -5.75 13.30 7.26
CA GLN A 155 -7.14 13.72 7.29
C GLN A 155 -8.02 12.64 6.67
N ILE A 156 -9.26 12.51 7.17
CA ILE A 156 -10.26 11.64 6.55
C ILE A 156 -10.65 12.27 5.21
N SER A 157 -10.12 11.75 4.11
CA SER A 157 -10.48 12.14 2.75
C SER A 157 -11.33 11.07 2.07
N PRO A 158 -12.04 11.38 0.98
CA PRO A 158 -12.61 10.37 0.09
C PRO A 158 -11.53 9.36 -0.34
N ILE A 159 -11.94 8.12 -0.61
CA ILE A 159 -11.03 7.07 -1.08
C ILE A 159 -10.43 7.49 -2.43
N ALA A 160 -9.12 7.66 -2.43
CA ALA A 160 -8.33 8.00 -3.61
C ALA A 160 -7.01 7.24 -3.56
N PHE A 161 -6.33 7.16 -4.71
CA PHE A 161 -4.96 6.66 -4.75
C PHE A 161 -4.10 7.52 -3.83
N SER A 162 -3.42 6.88 -2.87
CA SER A 162 -2.37 7.56 -2.11
C SER A 162 -1.13 7.70 -2.96
N TYR A 163 -0.73 6.62 -3.64
CA TYR A 163 0.38 6.62 -4.59
C TYR A 163 0.15 5.55 -5.66
N VAL A 164 0.80 5.71 -6.82
CA VAL A 164 0.75 4.70 -7.88
C VAL A 164 2.07 4.67 -8.66
N ALA A 165 2.57 3.46 -8.91
CA ALA A 165 3.81 3.21 -9.62
C ALA A 165 3.62 2.19 -10.75
N LYS A 166 4.47 2.29 -11.75
CA LYS A 166 4.68 1.26 -12.75
C LYS A 166 5.89 0.44 -12.30
N VAL A 167 5.71 -0.86 -12.10
CA VAL A 167 6.78 -1.77 -11.68
C VAL A 167 7.02 -2.79 -12.78
N TYR A 168 8.18 -2.75 -13.40
CA TYR A 168 8.65 -3.82 -14.27
C TYR A 168 9.22 -4.96 -13.43
N SER A 169 8.89 -6.20 -13.82
CA SER A 169 9.46 -7.41 -13.26
C SER A 169 10.15 -8.23 -14.35
N ALA A 170 11.41 -8.55 -14.13
CA ALA A 170 12.16 -9.51 -14.96
C ALA A 170 11.60 -10.94 -14.81
N HIS A 171 11.19 -11.34 -13.60
CA HIS A 171 10.60 -12.67 -13.33
C HIS A 171 9.31 -12.88 -14.13
N ALA A 172 8.36 -11.96 -14.03
CA ALA A 172 7.09 -12.03 -14.74
C ALA A 172 7.17 -11.52 -16.19
N ARG A 173 8.34 -10.98 -16.59
CA ARG A 173 8.64 -10.38 -17.90
C ARG A 173 7.59 -9.38 -18.37
N ARG A 174 7.09 -8.55 -17.45
CA ARG A 174 6.03 -7.58 -17.73
C ARG A 174 6.03 -6.43 -16.73
N ASP A 175 5.36 -5.35 -17.11
CA ASP A 175 5.02 -4.25 -16.22
C ASP A 175 3.74 -4.57 -15.41
N PHE A 176 3.62 -3.92 -14.26
CA PHE A 176 2.47 -3.92 -13.37
C PHE A 176 2.14 -2.48 -12.98
N ALA A 177 0.85 -2.15 -12.90
CA ALA A 177 0.41 -0.98 -12.14
C ALA A 177 0.27 -1.38 -10.67
N VAL A 178 1.01 -0.72 -9.78
CA VAL A 178 0.95 -0.93 -8.32
C VAL A 178 0.37 0.31 -7.68
N ALA A 179 -0.82 0.17 -7.09
CA ALA A 179 -1.58 1.24 -6.47
C ALA A 179 -1.66 1.06 -4.96
N PHE A 180 -1.46 2.14 -4.21
CA PHE A 180 -1.53 2.16 -2.76
C PHE A 180 -2.72 2.98 -2.27
N PHE A 181 -3.41 2.45 -1.26
CA PHE A 181 -4.51 3.10 -0.56
C PHE A 181 -4.20 3.15 0.93
N ASP A 182 -4.02 4.33 1.49
CA ASP A 182 -3.87 4.55 2.93
C ASP A 182 -5.25 4.70 3.58
N VAL A 183 -5.68 3.66 4.29
CA VAL A 183 -7.04 3.57 4.86
C VAL A 183 -7.01 3.98 6.32
N ALA A 184 -7.68 5.08 6.66
CA ALA A 184 -7.89 5.40 8.06
C ALA A 184 -8.90 4.40 8.67
N GLY A 185 -8.53 3.71 9.75
CA GLY A 185 -9.42 2.76 10.45
C GLY A 185 -10.78 3.35 10.88
N GLU A 186 -10.86 4.68 11.05
CA GLU A 186 -12.10 5.40 11.33
C GLU A 186 -13.08 5.40 10.14
N GLN A 187 -12.59 5.40 8.89
CA GLN A 187 -13.43 5.30 7.68
C GLN A 187 -14.17 3.97 7.62
N LEU A 188 -13.52 2.89 8.07
CA LEU A 188 -14.10 1.55 8.11
C LEU A 188 -15.22 1.41 9.15
N ARG A 189 -15.26 2.30 10.16
CA ARG A 189 -16.24 2.30 11.25
C ARG A 189 -17.49 3.14 10.97
N ARG A 190 -17.50 3.98 9.92
CA ARG A 190 -18.64 4.85 9.55
C ARG A 190 -19.92 4.09 9.08
N ARG A 191 -19.95 2.76 9.25
CA ARG A 191 -21.07 1.83 9.00
C ARG A 191 -22.46 2.23 9.53
N ARG A 192 -22.63 3.29 10.34
CA ARG A 192 -23.92 3.64 10.95
C ARG A 192 -24.76 4.69 10.21
N SER A 193 -24.21 5.35 9.18
CA SER A 193 -24.91 6.47 8.53
C SER A 193 -25.12 6.21 7.04
N GLY A 194 -26.22 5.54 6.66
CA GLY A 194 -26.90 5.62 5.34
C GLY A 194 -26.14 5.25 4.05
N ASP A 195 -24.91 5.71 3.86
CA ASP A 195 -24.15 5.68 2.62
C ASP A 195 -23.25 4.43 2.56
N ARG A 196 -23.91 3.26 2.45
CA ARG A 196 -23.31 1.94 2.71
C ARG A 196 -22.25 1.48 1.70
N PHE A 197 -22.12 2.12 0.54
CA PHE A 197 -21.48 1.46 -0.60
C PHE A 197 -20.08 1.99 -0.94
N LEU A 198 -19.82 3.31 -0.91
CA LEU A 198 -18.54 3.84 -1.41
C LEU A 198 -17.39 3.69 -0.40
N ASP A 199 -17.63 3.93 0.89
CA ASP A 199 -16.60 4.02 1.93
C ASP A 199 -15.84 2.71 2.24
N THR A 200 -16.35 1.56 1.79
CA THR A 200 -15.67 0.25 1.97
C THR A 200 -15.60 -0.59 0.69
N SER A 201 -16.12 -0.07 -0.44
CA SER A 201 -16.08 -0.80 -1.70
C SER A 201 -14.65 -1.12 -2.12
N PHE A 202 -13.73 -0.19 -1.96
CA PHE A 202 -12.33 -0.39 -2.35
C PHE A 202 -11.67 -1.61 -1.69
N LEU A 203 -12.07 -2.01 -0.48
CA LEU A 203 -11.56 -3.24 0.16
C LEU A 203 -11.84 -4.50 -0.68
N SER A 204 -12.89 -4.45 -1.51
CA SER A 204 -13.22 -5.52 -2.44
C SER A 204 -12.29 -5.54 -3.66
N ALA A 205 -11.66 -4.41 -4.01
CA ALA A 205 -10.66 -4.31 -5.07
C ALA A 205 -9.23 -4.59 -4.60
N VAL A 206 -8.93 -4.38 -3.31
CA VAL A 206 -7.60 -4.62 -2.73
C VAL A 206 -7.20 -6.08 -2.89
N ASN A 207 -6.06 -6.36 -3.49
CA ASN A 207 -5.57 -7.73 -3.72
C ASN A 207 -4.25 -8.03 -2.98
N ALA A 208 -3.77 -7.10 -2.16
CA ALA A 208 -2.72 -7.32 -1.17
C ALA A 208 -2.87 -6.32 0.00
N LEU A 209 -2.39 -6.67 1.20
CA LEU A 209 -2.55 -5.84 2.39
C LEU A 209 -1.25 -5.60 3.12
N ILE A 210 -1.09 -4.39 3.67
CA ILE A 210 -0.05 -4.08 4.67
C ILE A 210 -0.77 -3.68 5.97
N PHE A 211 -0.67 -4.53 6.98
CA PHE A 211 -1.16 -4.28 8.32
C PHE A 211 -0.07 -3.60 9.15
N VAL A 212 -0.36 -2.40 9.64
CA VAL A 212 0.60 -1.56 10.37
C VAL A 212 0.26 -1.58 11.85
N ILE A 213 1.17 -2.14 12.64
CA ILE A 213 1.07 -2.30 14.08
C ILE A 213 1.85 -1.17 14.76
N ASP A 214 1.15 -0.42 15.60
CA ASP A 214 1.75 0.58 16.48
C ASP A 214 2.21 -0.08 17.79
N PRO A 215 3.51 -0.21 18.06
CA PRO A 215 3.98 -0.87 19.27
C PRO A 215 3.54 -0.16 20.55
N GLU A 216 3.28 1.16 20.53
CA GLU A 216 2.76 1.89 21.69
C GLU A 216 1.35 1.43 22.10
N LYS A 217 0.57 0.89 21.15
CA LYS A 217 -0.77 0.36 21.39
C LYS A 217 -0.79 -1.15 21.57
N ALA A 218 0.01 -1.85 20.76
CA ALA A 218 0.03 -3.30 20.73
C ALA A 218 0.91 -3.91 21.82
N LEU A 219 1.96 -3.20 22.25
CA LEU A 219 3.06 -3.74 23.06
C LEU A 219 3.47 -2.79 24.21
N PRO A 220 2.52 -2.22 24.99
CA PRO A 220 2.82 -1.29 26.07
C PRO A 220 3.75 -1.92 27.12
N SER A 221 3.52 -3.19 27.50
CA SER A 221 4.39 -3.90 28.44
C SER A 221 5.81 -4.11 27.89
N ALA A 222 5.95 -4.30 26.56
CA ALA A 222 7.26 -4.41 25.94
C ALA A 222 8.05 -3.09 26.06
N LEU A 223 7.35 -1.95 26.09
CA LEU A 223 7.87 -0.60 26.29
C LEU A 223 8.05 -0.20 27.77
N GLY A 224 7.60 -1.05 28.70
CA GLY A 224 7.64 -0.76 30.15
C GLY A 224 6.42 0.03 30.65
N GLU A 225 5.37 0.15 29.84
CA GLU A 225 4.14 0.85 30.18
C GLU A 225 3.08 -0.12 30.72
N PRO A 226 2.44 0.17 31.87
CA PRO A 226 1.33 -0.61 32.36
C PRO A 226 0.06 -0.23 31.59
N ALA A 227 -0.26 -0.96 30.51
CA ALA A 227 -1.50 -0.73 29.78
C ALA A 227 -2.15 -2.02 29.28
N THR A 228 -3.48 -2.02 29.22
CA THR A 228 -4.25 -3.09 28.58
C THR A 228 -4.09 -2.97 27.07
N VAL A 229 -3.73 -4.07 26.42
CA VAL A 229 -3.67 -4.16 24.96
C VAL A 229 -5.08 -4.23 24.39
N TYR A 230 -5.48 -3.17 23.71
CA TYR A 230 -6.68 -3.17 22.88
C TYR A 230 -6.27 -3.54 21.46
N GLY A 231 -6.92 -4.55 20.88
CA GLY A 231 -6.73 -4.89 19.46
C GLY A 231 -7.13 -3.72 18.55
N ASP A 232 -6.66 -3.73 17.32
CA ASP A 232 -7.03 -2.72 16.34
C ASP A 232 -8.40 -3.01 15.72
N PRO A 233 -9.43 -2.16 15.92
CA PRO A 233 -10.74 -2.36 15.29
C PRO A 233 -10.66 -2.36 13.75
N ALA A 234 -9.66 -1.70 13.16
CA ALA A 234 -9.48 -1.66 11.71
C ALA A 234 -9.12 -3.03 11.14
N PHE A 235 -8.28 -3.79 11.85
CA PHE A 235 -7.85 -5.11 11.41
C PHE A 235 -9.07 -6.04 11.28
N ASN A 236 -9.87 -6.15 12.34
CA ASN A 236 -11.07 -6.98 12.32
C ASN A 236 -12.09 -6.49 11.28
N ALA A 237 -12.31 -5.18 11.17
CA ALA A 237 -13.27 -4.64 10.21
C ALA A 237 -12.90 -4.95 8.74
N VAL A 238 -11.62 -4.88 8.39
CA VAL A 238 -11.13 -5.27 7.05
C VAL A 238 -11.30 -6.78 6.86
N MET A 239 -10.87 -7.59 7.82
CA MET A 239 -10.92 -9.04 7.71
C MET A 239 -12.36 -9.56 7.60
N ASP A 240 -13.29 -9.02 8.38
CA ASP A 240 -14.70 -9.38 8.31
C ASP A 240 -15.32 -8.98 6.98
N ARG A 241 -14.94 -7.82 6.44
CA ARG A 241 -15.37 -7.40 5.09
C ARG A 241 -14.82 -8.30 4.00
N LEU A 242 -13.57 -8.72 4.09
CA LEU A 242 -12.97 -9.63 3.11
C LEU A 242 -13.60 -11.01 3.18
N VAL A 243 -13.93 -11.53 4.36
CA VAL A 243 -14.72 -12.77 4.50
C VAL A 243 -16.11 -12.61 3.87
N GLU A 244 -16.78 -11.48 4.09
CA GLU A 244 -18.10 -11.24 3.50
C GLU A 244 -18.06 -11.22 1.96
N VAL A 245 -17.01 -10.64 1.36
CA VAL A 245 -16.93 -10.43 -0.10
C VAL A 245 -16.22 -11.57 -0.83
N ARG A 246 -15.27 -12.25 -0.18
CA ARG A 246 -14.37 -13.24 -0.79
C ARG A 246 -14.37 -14.58 -0.09
N GLY A 247 -15.06 -14.71 1.05
CA GLY A 247 -15.17 -15.97 1.74
C GLY A 247 -15.92 -16.97 0.87
N GLU A 248 -15.22 -17.98 0.38
CA GLU A 248 -15.85 -19.11 -0.27
C GLU A 248 -16.24 -20.15 0.79
N LYS A 249 -17.39 -20.82 0.59
CA LYS A 249 -17.81 -21.90 1.48
C LYS A 249 -16.77 -23.02 1.43
N GLY A 250 -16.15 -23.30 2.57
CA GLY A 250 -15.16 -24.38 2.72
C GLY A 250 -13.69 -23.92 2.68
N THR A 251 -13.40 -22.64 2.43
CA THR A 251 -12.03 -22.11 2.54
C THR A 251 -11.74 -21.64 3.96
N GLN A 252 -10.71 -22.19 4.60
CA GLN A 252 -10.28 -21.77 5.94
C GLN A 252 -9.59 -20.40 5.94
N PHE A 253 -8.87 -20.09 4.85
CA PHE A 253 -8.07 -18.87 4.71
C PHE A 253 -8.50 -18.05 3.49
N LEU A 254 -8.45 -16.73 3.63
CA LEU A 254 -8.68 -15.79 2.55
C LEU A 254 -7.48 -15.81 1.57
N PRO A 255 -7.72 -15.91 0.26
CA PRO A 255 -6.67 -15.93 -0.76
C PRO A 255 -6.19 -14.52 -1.10
N ILE A 256 -5.68 -13.78 -0.11
CA ILE A 256 -5.16 -12.41 -0.28
C ILE A 256 -3.82 -12.28 0.45
N PRO A 257 -2.69 -12.04 -0.22
CA PRO A 257 -1.42 -11.90 0.47
C PRO A 257 -1.39 -10.68 1.40
N ALA A 258 -0.71 -10.82 2.53
CA ALA A 258 -0.58 -9.77 3.53
C ALA A 258 0.85 -9.66 4.08
N ALA A 259 1.26 -8.44 4.43
CA ALA A 259 2.43 -8.21 5.27
C ALA A 259 1.98 -7.50 6.55
N MET A 260 2.47 -7.93 7.71
CA MET A 260 2.27 -7.26 8.98
C MET A 260 3.58 -6.57 9.38
N VAL A 261 3.48 -5.32 9.83
CA VAL A 261 4.66 -4.48 10.09
C VAL A 261 4.52 -3.85 11.47
N VAL A 262 5.45 -4.15 12.37
CA VAL A 262 5.63 -3.39 13.61
C VAL A 262 6.41 -2.13 13.22
N ALA A 263 5.72 -1.01 12.98
CA ALA A 263 6.24 0.08 12.16
C ALA A 263 7.06 1.15 12.89
N LYS A 264 7.07 1.15 14.22
CA LYS A 264 7.90 2.02 15.06
C LYS A 264 8.85 1.17 15.91
N SER A 265 9.48 0.17 15.29
CA SER A 265 10.31 -0.80 16.00
C SER A 265 11.52 -0.17 16.69
N ASP A 266 11.92 1.04 16.28
CA ASP A 266 12.93 1.87 16.94
C ASP A 266 12.58 2.21 18.39
N LEU A 267 11.29 2.21 18.76
CA LEU A 267 10.85 2.39 20.15
C LEU A 267 11.13 1.14 21.00
N LEU A 268 11.13 -0.04 20.39
CA LEU A 268 11.35 -1.33 21.06
C LEU A 268 12.83 -1.67 21.15
N ALA A 269 13.60 -1.45 20.08
CA ALA A 269 15.00 -1.88 19.96
C ALA A 269 15.90 -1.51 21.16
N PRO A 270 15.82 -0.31 21.77
CA PRO A 270 16.64 0.04 22.93
C PRO A 270 16.44 -0.87 24.16
N ARG A 271 15.31 -1.57 24.25
CA ARG A 271 14.94 -2.43 25.39
C ARG A 271 14.78 -3.91 25.01
N ARG A 272 14.78 -4.21 23.71
CA ARG A 272 14.45 -5.53 23.16
C ARG A 272 15.53 -5.95 22.15
N PRO A 273 16.59 -6.64 22.61
CA PRO A 273 17.66 -7.13 21.75
C PRO A 273 17.15 -7.97 20.56
N GLU A 274 16.07 -8.73 20.77
CA GLU A 274 15.38 -9.52 19.76
C GLU A 274 14.78 -8.67 18.62
N VAL A 275 14.45 -7.40 18.89
CA VAL A 275 14.01 -6.45 17.85
C VAL A 275 15.22 -5.70 17.25
N ALA A 276 16.16 -5.29 18.10
CA ALA A 276 17.36 -4.55 17.67
C ALA A 276 18.17 -5.34 16.63
N LYS A 277 18.35 -6.64 16.85
CA LYS A 277 19.09 -7.52 15.92
C LYS A 277 18.52 -7.51 14.50
N TRP A 278 17.21 -7.29 14.33
CA TRP A 278 16.61 -7.17 13.01
C TRP A 278 16.80 -5.76 12.46
N LEU A 279 16.49 -4.73 13.25
CA LEU A 279 16.57 -3.33 12.82
C LEU A 279 17.97 -2.85 12.44
N ASP A 280 19.02 -3.47 12.99
CA ASP A 280 20.41 -3.13 12.67
C ASP A 280 20.94 -3.89 11.45
N ARG A 281 20.17 -4.83 10.88
CA ARG A 281 20.57 -5.54 9.66
C ARG A 281 20.30 -4.68 8.43
N ASP A 282 21.35 -4.54 7.62
CA ASP A 282 21.28 -3.96 6.29
C ASP A 282 20.99 -5.04 5.24
N ASP A 283 19.75 -5.52 5.23
CA ASP A 283 19.30 -6.60 4.34
C ASP A 283 17.91 -6.33 3.73
N ASN A 284 17.60 -5.06 3.45
CA ASN A 284 16.32 -4.61 2.89
C ASN A 284 15.84 -5.41 1.66
N THR A 285 16.78 -5.88 0.84
CA THR A 285 16.52 -6.58 -0.43
C THR A 285 16.83 -8.08 -0.38
N ARG A 286 17.41 -8.58 0.72
CA ARG A 286 17.77 -10.01 0.87
C ARG A 286 16.67 -10.76 1.62
N LEU A 287 15.73 -11.31 0.87
CA LEU A 287 14.46 -11.81 1.42
C LEU A 287 14.52 -13.25 1.96
N GLN A 288 15.67 -13.91 1.95
CA GLN A 288 15.82 -15.30 2.41
C GLN A 288 15.52 -15.48 3.91
N THR A 289 15.61 -14.41 4.69
CA THR A 289 15.34 -14.40 6.14
C THR A 289 13.91 -13.97 6.48
N VAL A 290 13.01 -13.82 5.49
CA VAL A 290 11.63 -13.39 5.75
C VAL A 290 10.87 -14.40 6.60
N ALA A 291 11.09 -15.70 6.41
CA ALA A 291 10.47 -16.74 7.23
C ALA A 291 10.91 -16.66 8.70
N GLU A 292 12.23 -16.59 8.93
CA GLU A 292 12.84 -16.44 10.27
C GLU A 292 12.36 -15.15 10.97
N GLU A 293 12.39 -14.01 10.28
CA GLU A 293 11.86 -12.75 10.81
C GLU A 293 10.36 -12.86 11.14
N SER A 294 9.59 -13.55 10.29
CA SER A 294 8.15 -13.69 10.51
C SER A 294 7.81 -14.52 11.73
N GLU A 295 8.53 -15.63 11.95
CA GLU A 295 8.38 -16.50 13.12
C GLU A 295 8.72 -15.74 14.40
N GLU A 296 9.84 -15.04 14.44
CA GLU A 296 10.24 -14.28 15.63
C GLU A 296 9.33 -13.09 15.92
N VAL A 297 8.85 -12.37 14.89
CA VAL A 297 7.87 -11.30 15.09
C VAL A 297 6.56 -11.89 15.63
N TYR A 298 6.12 -13.05 15.13
CA TYR A 298 4.93 -13.73 15.63
C TYR A 298 5.08 -14.10 17.10
N GLU A 299 6.19 -14.77 17.46
CA GLU A 299 6.48 -15.16 18.85
C GLU A 299 6.57 -13.94 19.77
N PHE A 300 7.23 -12.88 19.33
CA PHE A 300 7.34 -11.65 20.10
C PHE A 300 5.97 -11.02 20.35
N LEU A 301 5.10 -10.93 19.34
CA LEU A 301 3.74 -10.40 19.49
C LEU A 301 2.91 -11.30 20.43
N ALA A 302 2.96 -12.61 20.27
CA ALA A 302 2.23 -13.56 21.10
C ALA A 302 2.68 -13.50 22.57
N ASN A 303 3.98 -13.51 22.83
CA ASN A 303 4.55 -13.50 24.18
C ASN A 303 4.37 -12.16 24.92
N ASN A 304 4.00 -11.09 24.21
CA ASN A 304 3.78 -9.76 24.78
C ASN A 304 2.30 -9.33 24.76
N GLY A 305 1.36 -10.27 24.64
CA GLY A 305 -0.08 -10.00 24.79
C GLY A 305 -0.72 -9.26 23.60
N ALA A 306 -0.08 -9.30 22.43
CA ALA A 306 -0.55 -8.65 21.21
C ALA A 306 -1.37 -9.58 20.30
N GLU A 307 -1.94 -10.68 20.82
CA GLU A 307 -2.66 -11.68 20.02
C GLU A 307 -3.87 -11.08 19.28
N ARG A 308 -4.44 -10.00 19.82
CA ARG A 308 -5.54 -9.26 19.20
C ARG A 308 -5.16 -8.55 17.89
N PHE A 309 -3.87 -8.47 17.55
CA PHE A 309 -3.36 -7.97 16.28
C PHE A 309 -3.03 -9.08 15.28
N LEU A 310 -3.04 -10.35 15.71
CA LEU A 310 -2.76 -11.53 14.88
C LEU A 310 -3.93 -12.09 14.03
N PRO A 311 -5.16 -11.51 13.95
CA PRO A 311 -6.18 -12.03 13.03
C PRO A 311 -5.73 -12.26 11.58
N PRO A 312 -4.86 -11.42 10.95
CA PRO A 312 -4.36 -11.70 9.61
C PRO A 312 -3.62 -13.05 9.54
N VAL A 313 -2.78 -13.38 10.53
CA VAL A 313 -2.03 -14.65 10.57
C VAL A 313 -2.95 -15.87 10.54
N ASN A 314 -4.08 -15.77 11.23
CA ASN A 314 -5.01 -16.90 11.39
C ASN A 314 -6.09 -16.98 10.30
N ARG A 315 -6.16 -16.01 9.39
CA ARG A 315 -7.28 -15.87 8.44
C ARG A 315 -6.84 -15.64 7.00
N VAL A 316 -5.55 -15.46 6.74
CA VAL A 316 -4.99 -15.19 5.42
C VAL A 316 -4.08 -16.34 4.99
N SER A 317 -4.11 -16.72 3.70
CA SER A 317 -3.35 -17.85 3.18
C SER A 317 -1.84 -17.61 3.06
N ASP A 318 -1.44 -16.35 3.00
CA ASP A 318 -0.05 -15.97 2.81
C ASP A 318 0.27 -14.67 3.54
N VAL A 319 1.08 -14.76 4.59
CA VAL A 319 1.40 -13.65 5.47
C VAL A 319 2.89 -13.64 5.80
N SER A 320 3.51 -12.47 5.78
CA SER A 320 4.82 -12.22 6.36
C SER A 320 4.72 -11.20 7.48
N LEU A 321 5.61 -11.28 8.45
CA LEU A 321 5.68 -10.35 9.57
C LEU A 321 7.07 -9.71 9.60
N HIS A 322 7.13 -8.41 9.89
CA HIS A 322 8.36 -7.63 9.80
C HIS A 322 8.47 -6.60 10.92
N TYR A 323 9.72 -6.35 11.33
CA TYR A 323 10.06 -5.12 12.03
C TYR A 323 10.46 -4.06 11.01
N ALA A 324 9.97 -2.84 11.19
CA ALA A 324 10.42 -1.70 10.41
C ALA A 324 10.38 -0.41 11.25
N SER A 325 11.12 0.59 10.81
CA SER A 325 10.95 1.96 11.26
C SER A 325 11.10 2.92 10.09
N ALA A 326 10.08 3.74 9.86
CA ALA A 326 10.12 4.72 8.78
C ALA A 326 11.12 5.84 9.04
N ALA A 327 11.23 6.26 10.31
CA ALA A 327 12.07 7.38 10.72
C ALA A 327 13.34 6.97 11.45
N GLY A 328 13.40 5.76 12.03
CA GLY A 328 14.52 5.30 12.86
C GLY A 328 14.62 5.98 14.24
N VAL A 329 13.87 7.05 14.46
CA VAL A 329 13.88 7.86 15.68
C VAL A 329 12.52 8.54 15.88
N ALA A 330 12.17 8.84 17.13
CA ALA A 330 10.99 9.61 17.48
C ALA A 330 11.15 11.12 17.18
N PRO A 331 10.07 11.83 16.79
CA PRO A 331 10.12 13.26 16.55
C PRO A 331 10.27 14.07 17.86
N ARG A 332 10.87 15.25 17.77
CA ARG A 332 11.00 16.28 18.82
C ARG A 332 10.61 17.63 18.22
N ASP A 333 9.69 18.35 18.86
CA ASP A 333 9.23 19.68 18.41
C ASP A 333 8.82 19.74 16.92
N GLY A 334 8.07 18.71 16.48
CA GLY A 334 7.56 18.61 15.11
C GLY A 334 8.61 18.20 14.06
N HIS A 335 9.82 17.82 14.47
CA HIS A 335 10.89 17.39 13.56
C HIS A 335 11.59 16.12 14.03
N PHE A 336 12.16 15.35 13.11
CA PHE A 336 13.00 14.22 13.44
C PHE A 336 14.46 14.67 13.63
N PRO A 337 15.11 14.30 14.76
CA PRO A 337 16.54 14.56 14.96
C PRO A 337 17.38 14.04 13.80
N ALA A 338 18.46 14.74 13.41
CA ALA A 338 19.31 14.27 12.31
C ALA A 338 20.02 12.96 12.68
N GLU A 339 20.46 12.87 13.94
CA GLU A 339 21.07 11.65 14.47
C GLU A 339 20.01 10.53 14.58
N GLY A 340 20.32 9.39 13.98
CA GLY A 340 19.45 8.22 13.98
C GLY A 340 18.27 8.29 13.01
N PHE A 341 18.09 9.41 12.29
CA PHE A 341 17.03 9.50 11.29
C PHE A 341 17.38 8.72 10.02
N GLY A 342 16.44 7.89 9.61
CA GLY A 342 16.51 7.17 8.35
C GLY A 342 15.61 5.93 8.36
N PRO A 343 15.12 5.51 7.19
CA PRO A 343 14.30 4.32 7.09
C PRO A 343 15.12 3.06 7.42
N ARG A 344 14.53 2.17 8.22
CA ARG A 344 15.07 0.85 8.55
C ARG A 344 14.07 -0.22 8.14
N ARG A 345 14.50 -1.14 7.26
CA ARG A 345 13.73 -2.31 6.80
C ARG A 345 12.38 -2.01 6.12
N VAL A 346 12.16 -0.78 5.65
CA VAL A 346 10.84 -0.37 5.13
C VAL A 346 10.47 -1.05 3.81
N LEU A 347 11.43 -1.54 3.02
CA LEU A 347 11.15 -2.20 1.75
C LEU A 347 10.76 -3.67 1.88
N ARG A 348 11.27 -4.38 2.90
CA ARG A 348 11.04 -5.83 3.06
C ARG A 348 9.57 -6.24 3.08
N PRO A 349 8.65 -5.54 3.77
CA PRO A 349 7.23 -5.87 3.73
C PRO A 349 6.65 -5.80 2.31
N LEU A 350 7.04 -4.78 1.55
CA LEU A 350 6.56 -4.58 0.20
C LEU A 350 7.15 -5.61 -0.79
N LEU A 351 8.44 -5.90 -0.68
CA LEU A 351 9.09 -6.90 -1.51
C LEU A 351 8.57 -8.32 -1.20
N SER A 352 8.22 -8.59 0.06
CA SER A 352 7.54 -9.84 0.44
C SER A 352 6.18 -9.94 -0.26
N LEU A 353 5.37 -8.87 -0.25
CA LEU A 353 4.13 -8.83 -1.02
C LEU A 353 4.34 -8.98 -2.52
N PHE A 354 5.41 -8.40 -3.09
CA PHE A 354 5.75 -8.59 -4.50
C PHE A 354 6.04 -10.05 -4.83
N ALA A 355 6.74 -10.79 -3.97
CA ALA A 355 6.94 -12.23 -4.15
C ALA A 355 5.62 -13.01 -4.02
N MET A 356 4.77 -12.67 -3.03
CA MET A 356 3.48 -13.34 -2.82
C MET A 356 2.46 -13.06 -3.94
N THR A 357 2.55 -11.91 -4.59
CA THR A 357 1.68 -11.51 -5.73
C THR A 357 2.27 -11.90 -7.10
N GLY A 358 3.46 -12.50 -7.13
CA GLY A 358 4.12 -12.95 -8.37
C GLY A 358 4.78 -11.83 -9.18
N VAL A 359 5.02 -10.65 -8.59
CA VAL A 359 5.91 -9.64 -9.16
C VAL A 359 7.37 -10.07 -9.02
N LEU A 360 7.72 -10.66 -7.89
CA LEU A 360 9.01 -11.34 -7.69
C LEU A 360 8.81 -12.85 -7.71
N ASP A 361 9.89 -13.58 -7.97
CA ASP A 361 9.89 -15.02 -7.81
C ASP A 361 9.62 -15.37 -6.34
N ARG A 362 8.72 -16.30 -6.06
CA ARG A 362 8.44 -16.69 -4.67
C ARG A 362 9.67 -17.29 -3.98
N ALA A 363 10.57 -17.92 -4.73
CA ALA A 363 11.78 -18.53 -4.20
C ALA A 363 12.73 -17.52 -3.51
N VAL A 364 12.60 -16.21 -3.78
CA VAL A 364 13.45 -15.22 -3.11
C VAL A 364 13.17 -15.11 -1.60
N LEU A 365 11.99 -15.55 -1.13
CA LEU A 365 11.61 -15.52 0.28
C LEU A 365 12.31 -16.61 1.13
N GLY A 366 13.11 -17.47 0.50
CA GLY A 366 13.66 -18.68 1.13
C GLY A 366 12.68 -19.86 1.07
N ASP A 367 13.20 -21.07 1.23
CA ASP A 367 12.38 -22.29 1.27
C ASP A 367 11.44 -22.26 2.49
N ARG A 368 10.17 -22.62 2.27
CA ARG A 368 9.20 -22.89 3.34
C ARG A 368 9.22 -24.36 3.72
#